data_AF-A0AAD8W7V4-F1
#
_entry.id   AF-A0AAD8W7V4-F1
#
_cell.length_a   1.000
_cell.length_b   1.000
_cell.length_c   1.000
_cell.angle_alpha   90.00
_cell.angle_beta   90.00
_cell.angle_gamma   90.00
#
_symmetry.space_group_name_H-M   'P 1'
#
loop_
_entity.id
_entity.type
_entity.pdbx_description
1 polymer ?
#
loop_
_entity_poly.entity_id
_entity_poly.type
_entity_poly.pdbx_seq_one_letter_code
_entity_poly.pdbx_strand_id
1 'polypeptide(L)'
;MRLTDCPVAPRGPVHTSETLQVFTVRISPGDASGLSWPLHVYGVIAARDLVDYKRNIIFERGRDDCHTITEQAPYLELTGPTRAVVLLDPVHFEVDLKVKGTRQSDEDQDLIFLSTSFRNPPRLLEVSYTGKNCTLEWTMGHISSSIEATISMKVIHGSWPDGFRGFFAAKTASIDGMEFALLLTGDDKLPVAEDGMIRLQRQVVCAEIDKEEEHLEVCVEANNGVAGGRYDDALLFTPQRYGRLSGDLSVASCEIEVTVAWSLVECY
;
A
#
# COMPACT_ATOMS: atom_id res chain seq x y z
N MET A 1 -6.58 9.80 12.13
CA MET A 1 -6.38 8.75 13.14
C MET A 1 -7.66 8.54 13.91
N ARG A 2 -8.26 7.36 13.81
CA ARG A 2 -9.27 6.91 14.77
C ARG A 2 -8.51 6.15 15.87
N LEU A 3 -8.79 6.47 17.15
CA LEU A 3 -8.47 5.64 18.33
C LEU A 3 -7.01 5.50 18.80
N THR A 4 -6.04 6.20 18.22
CA THR A 4 -4.63 6.11 18.64
C THR A 4 -4.38 6.56 20.09
N ASP A 5 -5.23 7.45 20.60
CA ASP A 5 -5.03 8.16 21.88
C ASP A 5 -6.06 7.80 22.97
N CYS A 6 -6.89 6.78 22.76
CA CYS A 6 -8.01 6.49 23.67
C CYS A 6 -7.94 5.06 24.23
N PRO A 7 -7.72 4.87 25.54
CA PRO A 7 -8.07 3.65 26.22
C PRO A 7 -9.58 3.69 26.49
N VAL A 8 -10.41 3.70 25.45
CA VAL A 8 -11.83 3.38 25.68
C VAL A 8 -11.86 1.91 26.05
N ALA A 9 -12.12 1.64 27.33
CA ALA A 9 -12.31 0.28 27.81
C ALA A 9 -13.38 -0.38 26.91
N PRO A 10 -13.01 -1.42 26.16
CA PRO A 10 -13.94 -2.08 25.27
C PRO A 10 -15.08 -2.65 26.12
N ARG A 11 -16.33 -2.48 25.66
CA ARG A 11 -17.53 -2.94 26.38
C ARG A 11 -17.72 -4.46 26.33
N GLY A 12 -16.65 -5.22 26.11
CA GLY A 12 -16.63 -6.67 25.95
C GLY A 12 -15.20 -7.19 25.76
N PRO A 13 -15.00 -8.50 25.60
CA PRO A 13 -13.70 -9.06 25.27
C PRO A 13 -13.10 -8.39 24.02
N VAL A 14 -11.83 -7.98 24.10
CA VAL A 14 -11.09 -7.40 22.98
C VAL A 14 -10.74 -8.51 22.02
N HIS A 15 -11.51 -8.62 20.95
CA HIS A 15 -11.16 -9.48 19.84
C HIS A 15 -10.42 -8.63 18.81
N THR A 16 -9.17 -8.98 18.56
CA THR A 16 -8.46 -8.55 17.36
C THR A 16 -9.18 -9.12 16.14
N SER A 17 -9.35 -8.33 15.09
CA SER A 17 -10.11 -8.71 13.90
C SER A 17 -9.20 -9.39 12.86
N GLU A 18 -9.79 -10.08 11.89
CA GLU A 18 -9.07 -10.51 10.68
C GLU A 18 -9.08 -9.38 9.65
N THR A 19 -7.99 -9.20 8.91
CA THR A 19 -7.88 -8.15 7.87
C THR A 19 -7.31 -8.70 6.57
N LEU A 20 -7.63 -8.00 5.47
CA LEU A 20 -7.00 -8.19 4.18
C LEU A 20 -6.07 -7.02 3.84
N GLN A 21 -4.84 -7.34 3.48
CA GLN A 21 -3.83 -6.39 3.04
C GLN A 21 -3.55 -6.58 1.56
N VAL A 22 -3.80 -5.56 0.74
CA VAL A 22 -3.46 -5.58 -0.69
C VAL A 22 -2.00 -5.15 -0.85
N PHE A 23 -1.15 -6.03 -1.35
CA PHE A 23 0.27 -5.71 -1.59
C PHE A 23 0.47 -5.08 -2.96
N THR A 24 0.04 -5.77 -4.02
CA THR A 24 0.32 -5.38 -5.40
C THR A 24 -0.92 -5.56 -6.28
N VAL A 25 -1.01 -4.75 -7.34
CA VAL A 25 -1.92 -4.95 -8.46
C VAL A 25 -1.11 -4.77 -9.74
N ARG A 26 -1.06 -5.83 -10.54
CA ARG A 26 -0.38 -5.92 -11.82
C ARG A 26 -1.39 -6.00 -12.95
N ILE A 27 -1.08 -5.32 -14.05
CA ILE A 27 -1.88 -5.33 -15.28
C ILE A 27 -1.05 -5.93 -16.41
N SER A 28 -1.56 -6.99 -17.01
CA SER A 28 -0.96 -7.67 -18.15
C SER A 28 -1.90 -7.51 -19.35
N PRO A 29 -1.54 -6.75 -20.41
CA PRO A 29 -2.37 -6.60 -21.60
C PRO A 29 -2.67 -7.96 -22.24
N GLY A 30 -3.88 -8.16 -22.75
CA GLY A 30 -4.20 -9.37 -23.51
C GLY A 30 -3.57 -9.32 -24.90
N ASP A 31 -3.14 -10.46 -25.44
CA ASP A 31 -2.47 -10.54 -26.75
C ASP A 31 -3.30 -9.94 -27.90
N ALA A 32 -4.63 -10.06 -27.82
CA ALA A 32 -5.57 -9.54 -28.81
C ALA A 32 -6.14 -8.15 -28.48
N SER A 33 -5.63 -7.49 -27.43
CA SER A 33 -6.15 -6.20 -26.95
C SER A 33 -5.83 -5.02 -27.87
N GLY A 34 -4.77 -5.13 -28.67
CA GLY A 34 -4.27 -4.02 -29.49
C GLY A 34 -3.64 -2.89 -28.68
N LEU A 35 -3.41 -3.08 -27.38
CA LEU A 35 -2.77 -2.11 -26.50
C LEU A 35 -1.26 -2.08 -26.71
N SER A 36 -0.68 -0.89 -26.69
CA SER A 36 0.77 -0.69 -26.79
C SER A 36 1.32 -0.03 -25.54
N TRP A 37 2.43 -0.54 -25.02
CA TRP A 37 3.16 0.10 -23.93
C TRP A 37 3.72 1.47 -24.32
N PRO A 38 3.85 2.42 -23.38
CA PRO A 38 3.34 2.36 -22.00
C PRO A 38 1.82 2.53 -21.93
N LEU A 39 1.18 1.99 -20.88
CA LEU A 39 -0.25 2.18 -20.65
C LEU A 39 -0.50 3.32 -19.69
N HIS A 40 -1.43 4.20 -20.05
CA HIS A 40 -1.90 5.32 -19.24
C HIS A 40 -3.22 4.94 -18.55
N VAL A 41 -3.12 4.28 -17.39
CA VAL A 41 -4.22 3.64 -16.67
C VAL A 41 -4.88 4.62 -15.72
N TYR A 42 -6.21 4.66 -15.72
CA TYR A 42 -7.00 5.43 -14.77
C TYR A 42 -8.27 4.67 -14.37
N GLY A 43 -8.97 5.14 -13.35
CA GLY A 43 -10.15 4.49 -12.81
C GLY A 43 -10.02 4.22 -11.31
N VAL A 44 -10.72 3.21 -10.81
CA VAL A 44 -10.84 2.93 -9.38
C VAL A 44 -10.72 1.44 -9.05
N ILE A 45 -10.04 1.15 -7.95
CA ILE A 45 -10.10 -0.12 -7.20
C ILE A 45 -10.48 0.22 -5.78
N ALA A 46 -11.54 -0.39 -5.26
CA ALA A 46 -12.00 -0.17 -3.89
C ALA A 46 -12.42 -1.47 -3.21
N ALA A 47 -12.13 -1.58 -1.92
CA ALA A 47 -12.68 -2.60 -1.06
C ALA A 47 -13.91 -2.06 -0.30
N ARG A 48 -14.85 -2.94 0.03
CA ARG A 48 -15.95 -2.68 0.95
C ARG A 48 -16.03 -3.82 1.94
N ASP A 49 -16.02 -3.46 3.21
CA ASP A 49 -16.20 -4.35 4.34
C ASP A 49 -17.38 -3.89 5.19
N LEU A 50 -17.66 -4.62 6.27
CA LEU A 50 -18.78 -4.32 7.17
C LEU A 50 -18.59 -3.07 8.03
N VAL A 51 -17.40 -2.48 8.09
CA VAL A 51 -17.12 -1.38 9.04
C VAL A 51 -18.03 -0.19 8.77
N ASP A 52 -18.17 0.19 7.51
CA ASP A 52 -19.04 1.29 7.10
C ASP A 52 -19.72 1.06 5.73
N TYR A 53 -19.46 -0.07 5.07
CA TYR A 53 -19.90 -0.38 3.70
C TYR A 53 -19.51 0.66 2.63
N LYS A 54 -18.66 1.63 2.99
CA LYS A 54 -18.15 2.64 2.07
C LYS A 54 -16.96 2.09 1.31
N ARG A 55 -16.66 2.73 0.18
CA ARG A 55 -15.45 2.44 -0.58
C ARG A 55 -14.23 2.83 0.24
N ASN A 56 -13.43 1.83 0.61
CA ASN A 56 -12.06 2.00 1.04
C ASN A 56 -11.18 1.93 -0.22
N ILE A 57 -10.79 3.09 -0.73
CA ILE A 57 -10.08 3.23 -2.00
C ILE A 57 -8.69 2.61 -1.88
N ILE A 58 -8.32 1.76 -2.84
CA ILE A 58 -7.00 1.13 -2.96
C ILE A 58 -6.20 1.82 -4.06
N PHE A 59 -6.85 2.11 -5.19
CA PHE A 59 -6.31 2.86 -6.31
C PHE A 59 -7.41 3.79 -6.84
N GLU A 60 -7.08 5.06 -7.08
CA GLU A 60 -7.96 6.00 -7.77
C GLU A 60 -7.11 7.02 -8.52
N ARG A 61 -7.37 7.12 -9.83
CA ARG A 61 -6.74 8.09 -10.72
C ARG A 61 -7.77 8.59 -11.72
N GLY A 62 -7.78 9.90 -11.95
CA GLY A 62 -8.59 10.53 -12.98
C GLY A 62 -7.97 10.35 -14.37
N ARG A 63 -8.75 10.58 -15.42
CA ARG A 63 -8.27 10.49 -16.81
C ARG A 63 -7.12 11.47 -17.13
N ASP A 64 -7.15 12.64 -16.52
CA ASP A 64 -6.14 13.69 -16.75
C ASP A 64 -4.90 13.51 -15.86
N ASP A 65 -5.00 12.65 -14.84
CA ASP A 65 -3.93 12.26 -13.91
C ASP A 65 -3.79 10.73 -13.92
N CYS A 66 -3.63 10.15 -15.11
CA CYS A 66 -3.51 8.71 -15.28
C CYS A 66 -2.15 8.20 -14.78
N HIS A 67 -2.13 7.00 -14.19
CA HIS A 67 -0.90 6.31 -13.83
C HIS A 67 -0.27 5.67 -15.07
N THR A 68 1.03 5.87 -15.27
CA THR A 68 1.75 5.28 -16.40
C THR A 68 2.47 4.02 -15.96
N ILE A 69 2.10 2.88 -16.57
CA ILE A 69 2.77 1.60 -16.35
C ILE A 69 3.49 1.13 -17.61
N THR A 70 4.59 0.42 -17.43
CA THR A 70 5.44 -0.08 -18.53
C THR A 70 5.51 -1.60 -18.49
N GLU A 71 6.03 -2.21 -19.55
CA GLU A 71 6.26 -3.65 -19.58
C GLU A 71 7.22 -4.12 -18.47
N GLN A 72 8.21 -3.29 -18.12
CA GLN A 72 9.18 -3.58 -17.07
C GLN A 72 8.62 -3.29 -15.66
N ALA A 73 7.63 -2.41 -15.55
CA ALA A 73 6.96 -2.06 -14.29
C ALA A 73 5.42 -2.04 -14.47
N PRO A 74 4.79 -3.22 -14.64
CA PRO A 74 3.37 -3.33 -14.96
C PRO A 74 2.45 -3.22 -13.73
N TYR A 75 2.86 -2.47 -12.70
CA TYR A 75 2.18 -2.40 -11.40
C TYR A 75 1.53 -1.04 -11.18
N LEU A 76 0.31 -1.04 -10.66
CA LEU A 76 -0.38 0.18 -10.26
C LEU A 76 0.24 0.76 -8.98
N GLU A 77 0.42 2.07 -8.96
CA GLU A 77 0.78 2.81 -7.76
C GLU A 77 -0.45 2.92 -6.84
N LEU A 78 -0.54 2.02 -5.87
CA LEU A 78 -1.63 2.01 -4.90
C LEU A 78 -1.47 3.18 -3.93
N THR A 79 -2.59 3.80 -3.54
CA THR A 79 -2.61 4.94 -2.59
C THR A 79 -3.36 4.65 -1.30
N GLY A 80 -4.07 3.52 -1.27
CA GLY A 80 -4.76 3.08 -0.08
C GLY A 80 -4.47 1.62 0.28
N PRO A 81 -5.21 1.05 1.23
CA PRO A 81 -6.41 1.62 1.82
C PRO A 81 -6.13 2.77 2.81
N THR A 82 -7.16 3.53 3.17
CA THR A 82 -7.07 4.62 4.18
C THR A 82 -7.32 4.14 5.62
N ARG A 83 -7.74 2.89 5.75
CA ARG A 83 -7.97 2.13 6.99
C ARG A 83 -7.81 0.64 6.70
N ALA A 84 -7.62 -0.19 7.71
CA ALA A 84 -7.64 -1.65 7.56
C ALA A 84 -8.92 -2.13 6.86
N VAL A 85 -8.76 -3.14 5.98
CA VAL A 85 -9.88 -3.81 5.30
C VAL A 85 -10.26 -5.02 6.13
N VAL A 86 -11.44 -5.00 6.73
CA VAL A 86 -11.85 -5.95 7.76
C VAL A 86 -12.53 -7.18 7.17
N LEU A 87 -12.03 -8.36 7.51
CA LEU A 87 -12.52 -9.65 7.02
C LEU A 87 -13.43 -10.34 8.06
N LEU A 88 -14.45 -9.64 8.56
CA LEU A 88 -15.47 -10.26 9.41
C LEU A 88 -16.58 -10.95 8.58
N ASP A 89 -16.84 -10.40 7.39
CA ASP A 89 -17.71 -10.95 6.36
C ASP A 89 -16.99 -10.84 5.01
N PRO A 90 -17.57 -11.34 3.91
CA PRO A 90 -16.97 -11.20 2.60
C PRO A 90 -16.62 -9.75 2.30
N VAL A 91 -15.33 -9.50 2.05
CA VAL A 91 -14.88 -8.19 1.58
C VAL A 91 -15.16 -8.14 0.08
N HIS A 92 -15.97 -7.17 -0.33
CA HIS A 92 -16.30 -6.93 -1.73
C HIS A 92 -15.28 -5.99 -2.36
N PHE A 93 -14.77 -6.35 -3.53
CA PHE A 93 -13.89 -5.52 -4.33
C PHE A 93 -14.61 -5.06 -5.59
N GLU A 94 -14.54 -3.76 -5.86
CA GLU A 94 -15.01 -3.12 -7.07
C GLU A 94 -13.78 -2.64 -7.87
N VAL A 95 -13.71 -3.00 -9.15
CA VAL A 95 -12.67 -2.58 -10.07
C VAL A 95 -13.32 -2.02 -11.33
N ASP A 96 -12.95 -0.80 -11.69
CA ASP A 96 -13.28 -0.18 -12.97
C ASP A 96 -12.02 0.54 -13.45
N LEU A 97 -11.28 -0.11 -14.37
CA LEU A 97 -10.03 0.42 -14.91
C LEU A 97 -10.16 0.63 -16.41
N LYS A 98 -9.60 1.74 -16.88
CA LYS A 98 -9.55 2.15 -18.27
C LYS A 98 -8.14 2.57 -18.64
N VAL A 99 -7.84 2.54 -19.93
CA VAL A 99 -6.61 3.07 -20.50
C VAL A 99 -6.94 4.23 -21.43
N LYS A 100 -6.20 5.32 -21.28
CA LYS A 100 -6.35 6.52 -22.09
C LYS A 100 -5.91 6.23 -23.53
N GLY A 101 -6.68 6.72 -24.49
CA GLY A 101 -6.31 6.66 -25.91
C GLY A 101 -4.94 7.29 -26.19
N THR A 102 -4.17 6.73 -27.12
CA THR A 102 -2.78 7.18 -27.39
C THR A 102 -2.73 8.54 -28.05
N ARG A 103 -3.73 8.89 -28.85
CA ARG A 103 -3.91 10.18 -29.50
C ARG A 103 -5.16 10.87 -28.99
N GLN A 104 -5.22 12.19 -29.14
CA GLN A 104 -6.37 12.99 -28.72
C GLN A 104 -7.69 12.58 -29.40
N SER A 105 -7.62 11.93 -30.57
CA SER A 105 -8.74 11.38 -31.31
C SER A 105 -9.13 9.95 -30.93
N ASP A 106 -8.25 9.24 -30.22
CA ASP A 106 -8.49 7.83 -29.87
C ASP A 106 -9.45 7.77 -28.69
N GLU A 107 -10.44 6.88 -28.79
CA GLU A 107 -11.31 6.58 -27.67
C GLU A 107 -10.53 5.85 -26.58
N ASP A 108 -10.87 6.13 -25.32
CA ASP A 108 -10.37 5.35 -24.20
C ASP A 108 -10.93 3.93 -24.26
N GLN A 109 -10.14 2.97 -23.78
CA GLN A 109 -10.55 1.57 -23.77
C GLN A 109 -10.73 1.07 -22.35
N ASP A 110 -11.78 0.28 -22.13
CA ASP A 110 -11.95 -0.45 -20.87
C ASP A 110 -10.86 -1.51 -20.73
N LEU A 111 -10.10 -1.50 -19.63
CA LEU A 111 -9.16 -2.57 -19.33
C LEU A 111 -9.90 -3.75 -18.71
N ILE A 112 -10.54 -3.49 -17.56
CA ILE A 112 -11.29 -4.48 -16.81
C ILE A 112 -12.35 -3.80 -15.93
N PHE A 113 -13.53 -4.41 -15.90
CA PHE A 113 -14.59 -4.12 -14.94
C PHE A 113 -14.91 -5.40 -14.18
N LEU A 114 -14.73 -5.38 -12.86
CA LEU A 114 -14.85 -6.57 -12.01
C LEU A 114 -15.52 -6.21 -10.68
N SER A 115 -16.44 -7.09 -10.26
CA SER A 115 -16.96 -7.13 -8.89
C SER A 115 -16.71 -8.53 -8.34
N THR A 116 -15.97 -8.63 -7.26
CA THR A 116 -15.62 -9.92 -6.62
C THR A 116 -15.70 -9.80 -5.11
N SER A 117 -15.64 -10.93 -4.40
CA SER A 117 -15.60 -10.93 -2.94
C SER A 117 -14.73 -12.06 -2.40
N PHE A 118 -14.02 -11.80 -1.32
CA PHE A 118 -13.20 -12.80 -0.64
C PHE A 118 -13.76 -13.12 0.73
N ARG A 119 -13.93 -14.42 1.00
CA ARG A 119 -14.28 -14.99 2.31
C ARG A 119 -13.23 -16.03 2.65
N ASN A 120 -12.67 -15.96 3.86
CA ASN A 120 -11.71 -16.94 4.40
C ASN A 120 -10.56 -17.28 3.43
N PRO A 121 -9.82 -16.30 2.90
CA PRO A 121 -8.72 -16.57 1.99
C PRO A 121 -7.53 -17.24 2.73
N PRO A 122 -6.65 -17.94 1.99
CA PRO A 122 -5.37 -18.37 2.53
C PRO A 122 -4.54 -17.17 3.01
N ARG A 123 -3.48 -17.44 3.79
CA ARG A 123 -2.61 -16.40 4.35
C ARG A 123 -2.03 -15.46 3.29
N LEU A 124 -1.60 -16.02 2.16
CA LEU A 124 -1.22 -15.28 0.96
C LEU A 124 -2.11 -15.73 -0.19
N LEU A 125 -2.70 -14.76 -0.87
CA LEU A 125 -3.66 -14.97 -1.93
C LEU A 125 -3.19 -14.23 -3.18
N GLU A 126 -2.84 -14.99 -4.21
CA GLU A 126 -2.53 -14.48 -5.54
C GLU A 126 -3.70 -14.86 -6.47
N VAL A 127 -4.36 -13.85 -7.02
CA VAL A 127 -5.55 -14.05 -7.87
C VAL A 127 -5.41 -13.27 -9.14
N SER A 128 -5.76 -13.91 -10.25
CA SER A 128 -5.83 -13.31 -11.56
C SER A 128 -7.26 -13.31 -12.10
N TYR A 129 -7.63 -12.22 -12.75
CA TYR A 129 -8.89 -12.05 -13.46
C TYR A 129 -8.59 -11.60 -14.89
N THR A 130 -8.85 -12.47 -15.85
CA THR A 130 -8.72 -12.15 -17.27
C THR A 130 -10.00 -11.53 -17.79
N GLY A 131 -9.92 -10.24 -18.11
CA GLY A 131 -10.94 -9.53 -18.87
C GLY A 131 -10.70 -9.61 -20.37
N LYS A 132 -11.43 -8.79 -21.13
CA LYS A 132 -11.32 -8.75 -22.60
C LYS A 132 -9.96 -8.19 -23.06
N ASN A 133 -9.48 -7.14 -22.40
CA ASN A 133 -8.32 -6.37 -22.86
C ASN A 133 -7.09 -6.53 -21.95
N CYS A 134 -7.24 -7.04 -20.73
CA CYS A 134 -6.12 -7.34 -19.85
C CYS A 134 -6.43 -8.47 -18.87
N THR A 135 -5.38 -9.00 -18.26
CA THR A 135 -5.43 -9.76 -17.01
C THR A 135 -5.01 -8.84 -15.87
N LEU A 136 -5.85 -8.74 -14.85
CA LEU A 136 -5.51 -8.12 -13.57
C LEU A 136 -5.04 -9.21 -12.62
N GLU A 137 -3.86 -9.03 -12.06
CA GLU A 137 -3.25 -9.95 -11.09
C GLU A 137 -3.00 -9.16 -9.81
N TRP A 138 -3.50 -9.62 -8.67
CA TRP A 138 -3.21 -8.95 -7.40
C TRP A 138 -2.81 -9.94 -6.31
N THR A 139 -1.95 -9.47 -5.42
CA THR A 139 -1.47 -10.24 -4.27
C THR A 139 -2.00 -9.62 -3.00
N MET A 140 -2.66 -10.44 -2.18
CA MET A 140 -3.27 -10.04 -0.91
C MET A 140 -2.81 -10.94 0.23
N GLY A 141 -2.70 -10.35 1.40
CA GLY A 141 -2.42 -11.03 2.66
C GLY A 141 -3.62 -11.10 3.56
N HIS A 142 -3.88 -12.27 4.15
CA HIS A 142 -4.78 -12.41 5.27
C HIS A 142 -3.98 -12.36 6.57
N ILE A 143 -4.27 -11.36 7.40
CA ILE A 143 -3.62 -11.13 8.69
C ILE A 143 -4.62 -11.44 9.79
N SER A 144 -4.34 -12.50 10.56
CA SER A 144 -5.16 -12.90 11.70
C SER A 144 -4.82 -12.06 12.92
N SER A 145 -5.71 -11.91 13.89
CA SER A 145 -5.43 -11.10 15.09
C SER A 145 -4.77 -9.76 14.76
N SER A 146 -5.40 -8.99 13.89
CA SER A 146 -4.80 -7.84 13.25
C SER A 146 -5.06 -6.53 13.98
N ILE A 147 -4.05 -5.65 13.93
CA ILE A 147 -4.12 -4.24 14.31
C ILE A 147 -3.78 -3.35 13.11
N GLU A 148 -4.27 -2.12 13.13
CA GLU A 148 -3.93 -1.10 12.14
C GLU A 148 -2.67 -0.34 12.60
N ALA A 149 -1.71 -0.22 11.69
CA ALA A 149 -0.51 0.58 11.82
C ALA A 149 -0.56 1.73 10.82
N THR A 150 -0.65 2.97 11.31
CA THR A 150 -0.48 4.16 10.49
C THR A 150 0.96 4.65 10.60
N ILE A 151 1.69 4.64 9.48
CA ILE A 151 3.10 5.02 9.39
C ILE A 151 3.19 6.47 8.92
N SER A 152 3.95 7.30 9.62
CA SER A 152 4.36 8.62 9.16
C SER A 152 5.88 8.74 9.22
N MET A 153 6.46 9.51 8.31
CA MET A 153 7.91 9.72 8.24
C MET A 153 8.23 11.19 8.12
N LYS A 154 9.26 11.64 8.85
CA LYS A 154 9.69 13.04 8.88
C LYS A 154 11.20 13.14 8.78
N VAL A 155 11.69 13.97 7.85
CA VAL A 155 13.10 14.34 7.82
C VAL A 155 13.38 15.24 9.01
N ILE A 156 14.23 14.78 9.93
CA ILE A 156 14.59 15.50 11.17
C ILE A 156 15.97 16.14 11.10
N HIS A 157 16.87 15.60 10.28
CA HIS A 157 18.20 16.15 10.05
C HIS A 157 18.74 15.81 8.65
N GLY A 158 19.61 16.68 8.13
CA GLY A 158 20.24 16.53 6.82
C GLY A 158 19.28 16.60 5.64
N SER A 159 19.68 16.01 4.52
CA SER A 159 18.91 16.00 3.27
C SER A 159 19.10 14.69 2.52
N TRP A 160 18.04 14.25 1.83
CA TRP A 160 18.09 13.08 0.94
C TRP A 160 19.21 13.25 -0.10
N PRO A 161 20.03 12.21 -0.35
CA PRO A 161 21.16 12.33 -1.26
C PRO A 161 20.70 12.57 -2.71
N ASP A 162 21.33 13.53 -3.38
CA ASP A 162 20.98 13.91 -4.75
C ASP A 162 21.19 12.75 -5.74
N GLY A 163 20.20 12.53 -6.62
CA GLY A 163 20.25 11.50 -7.65
C GLY A 163 20.02 10.07 -7.14
N PHE A 164 19.60 9.89 -5.89
CA PHE A 164 19.20 8.59 -5.35
C PHE A 164 17.69 8.39 -5.46
N ARG A 165 17.29 7.24 -5.99
CA ARG A 165 15.90 6.75 -5.91
C ARG A 165 15.70 6.03 -4.59
N GLY A 166 14.61 6.35 -3.91
CA GLY A 166 14.20 5.77 -2.64
C GLY A 166 13.05 4.78 -2.81
N PHE A 167 13.15 3.65 -2.13
CA PHE A 167 12.06 2.70 -1.95
C PHE A 167 11.83 2.53 -0.46
N PHE A 168 10.67 2.96 0.01
CA PHE A 168 10.23 2.84 1.40
C PHE A 168 9.17 1.77 1.48
N ALA A 169 9.35 0.81 2.38
CA ALA A 169 8.42 -0.30 2.52
C ALA A 169 8.18 -0.66 3.98
N ALA A 170 7.07 -1.35 4.19
CA ALA A 170 6.78 -2.04 5.44
C ALA A 170 6.67 -3.55 5.17
N LYS A 171 7.16 -4.37 6.11
CA LYS A 171 7.08 -5.83 6.06
C LYS A 171 6.51 -6.34 7.37
N THR A 172 5.59 -7.29 7.25
CA THR A 172 4.97 -7.94 8.40
C THR A 172 5.56 -9.32 8.55
N ALA A 173 6.02 -9.68 9.75
CA ALA A 173 6.58 -11.01 10.01
C ALA A 173 5.62 -12.15 9.62
N SER A 174 4.31 -11.89 9.68
CA SER A 174 3.28 -12.83 9.29
C SER A 174 3.23 -13.16 7.80
N ILE A 175 3.72 -12.31 6.90
CA ILE A 175 3.67 -12.55 5.46
C ILE A 175 5.08 -12.33 4.90
N ASP A 176 5.90 -13.35 5.11
CA ASP A 176 7.30 -13.35 4.69
C ASP A 176 7.44 -13.15 3.17
N GLY A 177 8.51 -12.43 2.79
CA GLY A 177 8.83 -12.11 1.41
C GLY A 177 7.93 -11.07 0.74
N MET A 178 6.94 -10.50 1.44
CA MET A 178 6.05 -9.49 0.89
C MET A 178 6.34 -8.09 1.44
N GLU A 179 6.51 -7.14 0.52
CA GLU A 179 6.78 -5.75 0.85
C GLU A 179 5.55 -4.89 0.55
N PHE A 180 5.10 -4.15 1.54
CA PHE A 180 4.09 -3.12 1.38
C PHE A 180 4.78 -1.80 1.03
N ALA A 181 4.78 -1.44 -0.26
CA ALA A 181 5.38 -0.19 -0.73
C ALA A 181 4.65 1.02 -0.10
N LEU A 182 5.38 1.83 0.68
CA LEU A 182 4.89 3.07 1.28
C LEU A 182 5.12 4.26 0.34
N LEU A 183 6.28 4.26 -0.32
CA LEU A 183 6.68 5.28 -1.28
C LEU A 183 7.77 4.74 -2.20
N LEU A 184 7.62 4.95 -3.51
CA LEU A 184 8.70 4.81 -4.48
C LEU A 184 8.99 6.20 -5.08
N THR A 185 10.23 6.67 -4.96
CA THR A 185 10.66 7.91 -5.60
C THR A 185 11.23 7.63 -6.98
N GLY A 186 10.97 8.55 -7.92
CA GLY A 186 11.66 8.56 -9.22
C GLY A 186 13.09 9.09 -9.10
N ASP A 187 13.62 9.59 -10.21
CA ASP A 187 14.89 10.36 -10.23
C ASP A 187 14.77 11.74 -9.55
N ASP A 188 13.54 12.12 -9.17
CA ASP A 188 13.22 13.36 -8.50
C ASP A 188 13.59 13.34 -7.01
N LYS A 189 13.61 14.53 -6.40
CA LYS A 189 13.86 14.67 -4.97
C LYS A 189 12.77 14.00 -4.14
N LEU A 190 13.15 13.51 -2.96
CA LEU A 190 12.22 13.00 -1.95
C LEU A 190 11.08 14.01 -1.71
N PRO A 191 9.80 13.59 -1.76
CA PRO A 191 8.66 14.50 -1.69
C PRO A 191 8.40 14.96 -0.25
N VAL A 192 9.16 15.95 0.20
CA VAL A 192 9.08 16.50 1.57
C VAL A 192 8.17 17.75 1.61
N ALA A 193 7.33 17.84 2.63
CA ALA A 193 6.51 19.03 2.93
C ALA A 193 7.30 20.09 3.72
N GLU A 194 6.76 21.29 3.88
CA GLU A 194 7.46 22.39 4.56
C GLU A 194 7.81 22.09 6.03
N ASP A 195 7.03 21.22 6.68
CA ASP A 195 7.24 20.79 8.07
C ASP A 195 8.19 19.58 8.21
N GLY A 196 8.77 19.12 7.11
CA GLY A 196 9.67 17.96 7.05
C GLY A 196 8.98 16.61 6.82
N MET A 197 7.64 16.56 6.77
CA MET A 197 6.92 15.30 6.53
C MET A 197 7.14 14.77 5.12
N ILE A 198 7.48 13.50 5.00
CA ILE A 198 7.57 12.81 3.71
C ILE A 198 6.15 12.44 3.26
N ARG A 199 5.78 12.83 2.04
CA ARG A 199 4.48 12.46 1.44
C ARG A 199 4.52 11.02 0.96
N LEU A 200 4.12 10.10 1.84
CA LEU A 200 3.95 8.69 1.49
C LEU A 200 2.77 8.52 0.51
N GLN A 201 2.88 7.53 -0.38
CA GLN A 201 1.78 7.11 -1.25
C GLN A 201 0.76 6.30 -0.45
N ARG A 202 1.25 5.47 0.48
CA ARG A 202 0.44 4.64 1.38
C ARG A 202 1.00 4.74 2.79
N GLN A 203 0.11 4.67 3.78
CA GLN A 203 0.49 4.84 5.18
C GLN A 203 -0.16 3.82 6.11
N VAL A 204 -1.17 3.07 5.66
CA VAL A 204 -1.90 2.12 6.52
C VAL A 204 -1.51 0.69 6.18
N VAL A 205 -0.96 0.00 7.17
CA VAL A 205 -0.53 -1.40 7.12
C VAL A 205 -1.25 -2.15 8.24
N CYS A 206 -1.54 -3.42 8.01
CA CYS A 206 -2.09 -4.31 9.03
C CYS A 206 -0.97 -5.19 9.58
N ALA A 207 -0.90 -5.38 10.89
CA ALA A 207 0.09 -6.26 11.52
C ALA A 207 -0.58 -7.27 12.45
N GLU A 208 0.02 -8.45 12.59
CA GLU A 208 -0.37 -9.46 13.59
C GLU A 208 0.06 -8.99 14.99
N ILE A 209 -0.78 -9.20 16.01
CA ILE A 209 -0.44 -8.95 17.43
C ILE A 209 -0.62 -10.22 18.27
N ASP A 210 -0.03 -10.22 19.48
CA ASP A 210 -0.17 -11.26 20.51
C ASP A 210 0.40 -12.63 20.12
N LYS A 211 1.33 -12.68 19.15
CA LYS A 211 2.15 -13.85 18.82
C LYS A 211 3.63 -13.55 19.08
N GLU A 212 4.40 -14.58 19.43
CA GLU A 212 5.84 -14.46 19.65
C GLU A 212 6.55 -14.06 18.35
N GLU A 213 7.59 -13.22 18.46
CA GLU A 213 8.44 -12.75 17.36
C GLU A 213 7.77 -11.85 16.30
N GLU A 214 6.48 -11.49 16.47
CA GLU A 214 5.82 -10.55 15.55
C GLU A 214 6.40 -9.14 15.63
N HIS A 215 6.65 -8.58 14.45
CA HIS A 215 7.13 -7.23 14.28
C HIS A 215 6.64 -6.65 12.95
N LEU A 216 6.55 -5.33 12.92
CA LEU A 216 6.45 -4.55 11.70
C LEU A 216 7.84 -3.98 11.41
N GLU A 217 8.48 -4.47 10.35
CA GLU A 217 9.68 -3.85 9.81
C GLU A 217 9.29 -2.66 8.94
N VAL A 218 9.94 -1.52 9.13
CA VAL A 218 9.87 -0.37 8.22
C VAL A 218 11.27 -0.11 7.70
N CYS A 219 11.45 -0.21 6.39
CA CYS A 219 12.76 -0.10 5.76
C CYS A 219 12.78 0.99 4.68
N VAL A 220 14.00 1.44 4.38
CA VAL A 220 14.31 2.32 3.27
C VAL A 220 15.50 1.76 2.50
N GLU A 221 15.38 1.74 1.18
CA GLU A 221 16.51 1.52 0.28
C GLU A 221 16.70 2.75 -0.60
N ALA A 222 17.93 3.25 -0.69
CA ALA A 222 18.30 4.34 -1.57
C ALA A 222 19.37 3.86 -2.54
N ASN A 223 19.12 3.98 -3.85
CA ASN A 223 20.08 3.58 -4.88
C ASN A 223 20.37 4.72 -5.86
N ASN A 224 21.63 4.81 -6.28
CA ASN A 224 22.06 5.67 -7.37
C ASN A 224 22.61 4.78 -8.48
N GLY A 225 21.74 4.45 -9.45
CA GLY A 225 22.07 3.54 -10.55
C GLY A 225 23.19 4.03 -11.47
N VAL A 226 23.55 5.32 -11.42
CA VAL A 226 24.60 5.92 -12.26
C VAL A 226 25.95 5.93 -11.54
N ALA A 227 25.96 6.35 -10.27
CA ALA A 227 27.19 6.48 -9.47
C ALA A 227 27.54 5.22 -8.67
N GLY A 228 26.65 4.23 -8.62
CA GLY A 228 26.86 2.96 -7.91
C GLY A 228 26.72 3.04 -6.38
N GLY A 229 26.17 4.13 -5.85
CA GLY A 229 25.91 4.29 -4.41
C GLY A 229 24.64 3.53 -3.98
N ARG A 230 24.69 2.88 -2.82
CA ARG A 230 23.53 2.24 -2.17
C ARG A 230 23.56 2.51 -0.67
N TYR A 231 22.40 2.81 -0.11
CA TYR A 231 22.17 2.87 1.33
C TYR A 231 20.91 2.08 1.65
N ASP A 232 20.88 1.43 2.80
CA ASP A 232 19.73 0.72 3.32
C ASP A 232 19.71 0.84 4.84
N ASP A 233 18.52 0.92 5.41
CA ASP A 233 18.30 0.92 6.86
C ASP A 233 16.90 0.39 7.17
N ALA A 234 16.70 -0.16 8.37
CA ALA A 234 15.44 -0.74 8.79
C ALA A 234 15.21 -0.62 10.31
N LEU A 235 13.95 -0.44 10.67
CA LEU A 235 13.47 -0.41 12.06
C LEU A 235 12.46 -1.53 12.28
N LEU A 236 12.56 -2.18 13.45
CA LEU A 236 11.58 -3.17 13.89
C LEU A 236 10.71 -2.57 14.97
N PHE A 237 9.40 -2.55 14.74
CA PHE A 237 8.41 -2.09 15.71
C PHE A 237 7.60 -3.27 16.24
N THR A 238 7.51 -3.41 17.55
CA THR A 238 6.61 -4.37 18.19
C THR A 238 5.16 -3.88 18.08
N PRO A 239 4.24 -4.67 17.51
CA PRO A 239 2.80 -4.39 17.46
C PRO A 239 2.21 -4.03 18.83
N GLN A 240 1.44 -2.95 18.89
CA GLN A 240 0.74 -2.51 20.12
C GLN A 240 -0.75 -2.34 19.87
N ARG A 241 -1.58 -2.52 20.90
CA ARG A 241 -3.03 -2.30 20.74
C ARG A 241 -3.40 -0.82 20.53
N TYR A 242 -2.57 0.08 21.02
CA TYR A 242 -2.75 1.53 20.98
C TYR A 242 -1.41 2.23 21.21
N GLY A 243 -1.37 3.53 20.92
CA GLY A 243 -0.20 4.36 21.17
C GLY A 243 0.68 4.53 19.94
N ARG A 244 1.88 5.10 20.16
CA ARG A 244 2.84 5.40 19.11
C ARG A 244 4.21 4.91 19.52
N LEU A 245 4.92 4.34 18.57
CA LEU A 245 6.35 4.06 18.65
C LEU A 245 7.07 4.89 17.61
N SER A 246 8.31 5.28 17.89
CA SER A 246 9.13 6.01 16.94
C SER A 246 10.58 5.55 17.00
N GLY A 247 11.28 5.71 15.89
CA GLY A 247 12.69 5.42 15.72
C GLY A 247 13.20 6.06 14.43
N ASP A 248 14.52 6.11 14.27
CA ASP A 248 15.13 6.89 13.21
C ASP A 248 15.82 5.98 12.19
N LEU A 249 15.57 6.22 10.90
CA LEU A 249 16.28 5.64 9.76
C LEU A 249 17.35 6.61 9.28
N SER A 250 18.49 6.08 8.83
CA SER A 250 19.62 6.85 8.32
C SER A 250 19.94 6.50 6.87
N VAL A 251 19.87 7.50 5.99
CA VAL A 251 20.27 7.38 4.57
C VAL A 251 21.34 8.43 4.27
N ALA A 252 22.59 7.99 4.19
CA ALA A 252 23.75 8.88 4.09
C ALA A 252 23.78 9.92 5.22
N SER A 253 23.48 11.19 4.92
CA SER A 253 23.38 12.28 5.90
C SER A 253 21.94 12.60 6.30
N CYS A 254 20.94 11.97 5.68
CA CYS A 254 19.52 12.19 5.94
C CYS A 254 19.06 11.30 7.10
N GLU A 255 18.56 11.91 8.17
CA GLU A 255 17.91 11.20 9.27
C GLU A 255 16.40 11.37 9.17
N ILE A 256 15.67 10.26 9.25
CA ILE A 256 14.23 10.19 9.05
C ILE A 256 13.60 9.55 10.29
N GLU A 257 12.85 10.33 11.05
CA GLU A 257 12.02 9.80 12.14
C GLU A 257 10.84 9.06 11.51
N VAL A 258 10.68 7.79 11.86
CA VAL A 258 9.52 6.97 11.55
C VAL A 258 8.66 6.89 12.79
N THR A 259 7.40 7.28 12.69
CA THR A 259 6.39 7.08 13.73
C THR A 259 5.37 6.07 13.26
N VAL A 260 5.18 5.01 14.05
CA VAL A 260 4.10 4.04 13.86
C VAL A 260 3.05 4.26 14.94
N ALA A 261 1.85 4.61 14.49
CA ALA A 261 0.68 4.79 15.33
C ALA A 261 -0.24 3.57 15.23
N TRP A 262 -0.52 2.97 16.38
CA TRP A 262 -1.28 1.74 16.46
C TRP A 262 -2.71 1.98 16.89
N SER A 263 -3.63 1.22 16.31
CA SER A 263 -5.03 1.20 16.72
C SER A 263 -5.68 -0.16 16.48
N LEU A 264 -6.61 -0.53 17.35
CA LEU A 264 -7.46 -1.68 17.13
C LEU A 264 -8.33 -1.49 15.89
N VAL A 265 -8.53 -2.59 15.17
CA VAL A 265 -9.48 -2.67 14.07
C VAL A 265 -10.88 -2.90 14.65
N GLU A 266 -11.60 -1.80 14.93
CA GLU A 266 -12.97 -1.88 15.46
C GLU A 266 -13.97 -2.37 14.42
N CYS A 267 -14.73 -3.41 14.79
CA CYS A 267 -15.98 -3.78 14.13
C CYS A 267 -17.13 -3.34 15.07
N TYR A 268 -18.10 -2.57 14.54
CA TYR A 268 -19.31 -2.22 15.28
C TYR A 268 -20.41 -3.28 15.12
#